data_AF-A0A0S6XPK8-F1
#
_entry.id   AF-A0A0S6XPK8-F1
#
_cell.length_a   1.000
_cell.length_b   1.000
_cell.length_c   1.000
_cell.angle_alpha   90.00
_cell.angle_beta   90.00
_cell.angle_gamma   90.00
#
_symmetry.space_group_name_H-M   'P 1'
#
loop_
_entity.id
_entity.type
_entity.pdbx_description
1 polymer ?
#
loop_
_entity_poly.entity_id
_entity_poly.type
_entity_poly.pdbx_seq_one_letter_code
_entity_poly.pdbx_strand_id
1 'polypeptide(L)'
;MSRYINTAYDNALPSISTVSKRSIDICKAEGSIPIEHGNDAVEIPGARSLLAALDTSKIPWAIVTSGTKPLVQGWIKVLSLSQPAHLITAEAVERGKPDPAAYLLGASRLGLPPGPEVLVLEDSPSGIRSGKAAGMRVVALATSHDVAELLAAGPDWIVRDMRSVRLDGWDAASGRARVSIRDALRRR
;
A
#
# COMPACT_ATOMS: atom_id res chain seq x y z
N MET A 1 -6.66 12.59 -10.82
CA MET A 1 -7.77 11.85 -11.47
C MET A 1 -8.11 10.61 -10.62
N SER A 2 -8.45 10.79 -9.33
CA SER A 2 -8.54 9.72 -8.30
C SER A 2 -9.98 9.41 -7.84
N ARG A 3 -10.96 9.48 -8.74
CA ARG A 3 -12.39 9.41 -8.34
C ARG A 3 -13.09 8.06 -8.53
N TYR A 4 -12.42 7.00 -8.95
CA TYR A 4 -13.15 5.85 -9.49
C TYR A 4 -13.30 4.57 -8.64
N ILE A 5 -12.76 4.47 -7.41
CA ILE A 5 -12.78 3.14 -6.73
C ILE A 5 -13.43 3.12 -5.33
N ASN A 6 -13.79 4.25 -4.71
CA ASN A 6 -14.09 4.24 -3.27
C ASN A 6 -15.57 4.28 -2.83
N THR A 7 -16.55 3.99 -3.71
CA THR A 7 -17.99 4.16 -3.37
C THR A 7 -18.87 2.90 -3.40
N ALA A 8 -18.31 1.69 -3.41
CA ALA A 8 -19.14 0.48 -3.49
C ALA A 8 -18.77 -0.63 -2.50
N TYR A 9 -18.79 -0.34 -1.20
CA TYR A 9 -18.72 -1.39 -0.17
C TYR A 9 -19.68 -1.10 1.00
N ASP A 10 -20.98 -1.07 0.71
CA ASP A 10 -22.01 -1.31 1.71
C ASP A 10 -23.21 -1.95 1.03
N ASN A 11 -23.38 -3.28 1.23
CA ASN A 11 -24.65 -4.00 1.43
C ASN A 11 -24.53 -5.52 1.12
N ALA A 12 -24.95 -6.31 2.11
CA ALA A 12 -25.38 -7.73 2.11
C ALA A 12 -24.51 -8.79 1.39
N LEU A 13 -24.03 -9.78 2.16
CA LEU A 13 -23.24 -10.92 1.68
C LEU A 13 -24.07 -11.94 0.88
N PRO A 14 -23.69 -12.30 -0.36
CA PRO A 14 -24.30 -13.39 -1.12
C PRO A 14 -23.56 -14.74 -0.94
N SER A 15 -24.19 -15.83 -1.38
CA SER A 15 -23.71 -17.20 -1.21
C SER A 15 -22.47 -17.57 -2.05
N ILE A 16 -21.76 -18.62 -1.59
CA ILE A 16 -20.40 -19.05 -2.00
C ILE A 16 -20.20 -19.26 -3.52
N SER A 17 -21.23 -19.65 -4.28
CA SER A 17 -21.10 -19.88 -5.73
C SER A 17 -21.08 -18.60 -6.58
N THR A 18 -21.66 -17.50 -6.06
CA THR A 18 -21.69 -16.19 -6.72
C THR A 18 -20.39 -15.41 -6.52
N VAL A 19 -19.69 -15.66 -5.41
CA VAL A 19 -18.41 -15.02 -5.07
C VAL A 19 -17.33 -15.32 -6.12
N SER A 20 -17.25 -16.57 -6.59
CA SER A 20 -16.21 -17.02 -7.55
C SER A 20 -16.31 -16.33 -8.93
N LYS A 21 -17.52 -16.17 -9.49
CA LYS A 21 -17.71 -15.46 -10.76
C LYS A 21 -17.47 -13.96 -10.63
N ARG A 22 -17.94 -13.35 -9.53
CA ARG A 22 -17.77 -11.91 -9.25
C ARG A 22 -16.29 -11.54 -9.11
N SER A 23 -15.48 -12.38 -8.47
CA SER A 23 -14.04 -12.18 -8.36
C SER A 23 -13.32 -12.23 -9.71
N ILE A 24 -13.73 -13.12 -10.63
CA ILE A 24 -13.17 -13.20 -11.99
C ILE A 24 -13.48 -11.93 -12.79
N ASP A 25 -14.70 -11.40 -12.66
CA ASP A 25 -15.11 -10.20 -13.39
C ASP A 25 -14.40 -8.94 -12.88
N ILE A 26 -14.17 -8.84 -11.56
CA ILE A 26 -13.38 -7.74 -10.97
C ILE A 26 -11.93 -7.79 -11.46
N CYS A 27 -11.28 -8.96 -11.42
CA CYS A 27 -9.89 -9.08 -11.90
C CYS A 27 -9.75 -8.70 -13.38
N LYS A 28 -10.75 -9.03 -14.22
CA LYS A 28 -10.76 -8.62 -15.63
C LYS A 28 -10.92 -7.11 -15.78
N ALA A 29 -11.91 -6.53 -15.09
CA ALA A 29 -12.19 -5.11 -15.15
C ALA A 29 -11.01 -4.29 -14.64
N GLU A 30 -10.46 -4.62 -13.48
CA GLU A 30 -9.30 -3.91 -12.96
C GLU A 30 -8.03 -4.17 -13.79
N GLY A 31 -7.89 -5.36 -14.38
CA GLY A 31 -6.78 -5.67 -15.28
C GLY A 31 -6.75 -4.86 -16.57
N SER A 32 -7.90 -4.31 -17.00
CA SER A 32 -7.95 -3.44 -18.18
C SER A 32 -7.53 -2.00 -17.87
N ILE A 33 -7.64 -1.54 -16.62
CA ILE A 33 -7.35 -0.14 -16.23
C ILE A 33 -5.91 0.27 -16.61
N PRO A 34 -4.84 -0.50 -16.31
CA PRO A 34 -3.49 -0.12 -16.72
C PRO A 34 -3.28 -0.15 -18.24
N ILE A 35 -4.08 -0.91 -18.98
CA ILE A 35 -4.00 -0.97 -20.45
C ILE A 35 -4.66 0.27 -21.04
N GLU A 36 -5.85 0.61 -20.56
CA GLU A 36 -6.68 1.70 -21.08
C GLU A 36 -6.17 3.09 -20.64
N HIS A 37 -5.64 3.19 -19.42
CA HIS A 37 -5.24 4.46 -18.79
C HIS A 37 -3.74 4.56 -18.52
N GLY A 38 -2.93 3.65 -19.08
CA GLY A 38 -1.49 3.61 -18.83
C GLY A 38 -0.75 4.90 -19.17
N ASN A 39 -1.20 5.62 -20.20
CA ASN A 39 -0.57 6.86 -20.66
C ASN A 39 -0.79 8.04 -19.70
N ASP A 40 -1.83 8.00 -18.86
CA ASP A 40 -2.14 9.04 -17.88
C ASP A 40 -1.50 8.76 -16.50
N ALA A 41 -0.93 7.57 -16.33
CA ALA A 41 -0.38 7.14 -15.07
C ALA A 41 0.95 7.84 -14.79
N VAL A 42 1.04 8.47 -13.62
CA VAL A 42 2.28 9.03 -13.08
C VAL A 42 2.57 8.40 -11.73
N GLU A 43 3.84 8.13 -11.46
CA GLU A 43 4.26 7.67 -10.15
C GLU A 43 4.07 8.77 -9.10
N ILE A 44 3.88 8.37 -7.84
CA ILE A 44 3.97 9.31 -6.72
C ILE A 44 5.40 9.86 -6.67
N PRO A 45 5.60 11.19 -6.64
CA PRO A 45 6.93 11.78 -6.58
C PRO A 45 7.78 11.18 -5.45
N GLY A 46 8.98 10.70 -5.79
CA GLY A 46 9.92 10.05 -4.87
C GLY A 46 9.78 8.53 -4.75
N ALA A 47 8.71 7.92 -5.27
CA ALA A 47 8.49 6.48 -5.18
C ALA A 47 9.63 5.69 -5.82
N ARG A 48 10.01 6.00 -7.06
CA ARG A 48 11.09 5.33 -7.77
C ARG A 48 12.43 5.44 -7.04
N SER A 49 12.75 6.61 -6.51
CA SER A 49 14.00 6.83 -5.76
C SER A 49 14.05 6.00 -4.48
N LEU A 50 12.93 5.89 -3.76
CA LEU A 50 12.85 5.06 -2.57
C LEU A 50 12.97 3.57 -2.92
N LEU A 51 12.25 3.10 -3.93
CA LEU A 51 12.31 1.71 -4.40
C LEU A 51 13.73 1.32 -4.86
N ALA A 52 14.39 2.17 -5.64
CA ALA A 52 15.76 1.93 -6.07
C ALA A 52 16.74 1.86 -4.88
N ALA A 53 16.53 2.66 -3.84
CA ALA A 53 17.34 2.63 -2.62
C ALA A 53 17.13 1.34 -1.82
N LEU A 54 15.88 0.86 -1.72
CA LEU A 54 15.54 -0.42 -1.09
C LEU A 54 16.20 -1.59 -1.84
N ASP A 55 16.11 -1.60 -3.17
CA ASP A 55 16.69 -2.66 -4.01
C ASP A 55 18.23 -2.68 -3.92
N THR A 56 18.86 -1.51 -4.03
CA THR A 56 20.33 -1.37 -3.92
C THR A 56 20.83 -1.87 -2.57
N SER A 57 20.10 -1.58 -1.50
CA SER A 57 20.45 -1.99 -0.13
C SER A 57 19.94 -3.40 0.21
N LYS A 58 19.25 -4.08 -0.72
CA LYS A 58 18.60 -5.39 -0.54
C LYS A 58 17.70 -5.45 0.69
N ILE A 59 17.00 -4.35 0.98
CA ILE A 59 16.05 -4.28 2.09
C ILE A 59 14.78 -5.01 1.66
N PRO A 60 14.28 -5.99 2.43
CA PRO A 60 13.04 -6.67 2.11
C PRO A 60 11.86 -5.70 2.28
N TRP A 61 11.01 -5.60 1.25
CA TRP A 61 9.79 -4.80 1.26
C TRP A 61 8.66 -5.54 0.52
N ALA A 62 7.43 -5.15 0.81
CA ALA A 62 6.24 -5.74 0.21
C ALA A 62 5.25 -4.66 -0.23
N ILE A 63 4.45 -4.96 -1.24
CA ILE A 63 3.24 -4.18 -1.55
C ILE A 63 2.05 -4.86 -0.88
N VAL A 64 1.23 -4.07 -0.18
CA VAL A 64 -0.03 -4.50 0.41
C VAL A 64 -1.15 -3.58 -0.10
N THR A 65 -2.01 -4.10 -0.98
CA THR A 65 -2.99 -3.32 -1.73
C THR A 65 -4.39 -3.93 -1.68
N SER A 66 -5.42 -3.09 -1.77
CA SER A 66 -6.81 -3.52 -2.00
C SER A 66 -7.10 -3.76 -3.49
N GLY A 67 -6.15 -3.49 -4.39
CA GLY A 67 -6.26 -3.83 -5.80
C GLY A 67 -6.01 -5.31 -6.07
N THR A 68 -6.59 -5.81 -7.14
CA THR A 68 -6.34 -7.18 -7.62
C THR A 68 -4.93 -7.32 -8.20
N LYS A 69 -4.48 -8.56 -8.35
CA LYS A 69 -3.17 -8.87 -8.93
C LYS A 69 -2.99 -8.33 -10.36
N PRO A 70 -3.94 -8.45 -11.30
CA PRO A 70 -3.82 -7.85 -12.63
C PRO A 70 -3.62 -6.33 -12.60
N LEU A 71 -4.34 -5.64 -11.71
CA LEU A 71 -4.26 -4.18 -11.57
C LEU A 71 -2.84 -3.74 -11.17
N VAL A 72 -2.36 -4.25 -10.04
CA VAL A 72 -1.08 -3.81 -9.47
C VAL A 72 0.10 -4.23 -10.34
N GLN A 73 0.07 -5.44 -10.92
CA GLN A 73 1.12 -5.87 -11.85
C GLN A 73 1.12 -5.04 -13.14
N GLY A 74 -0.07 -4.68 -13.64
CA GLY A 74 -0.21 -3.77 -14.77
C GLY A 74 0.40 -2.40 -14.47
N TRP A 75 0.10 -1.80 -13.32
CA TRP A 75 0.71 -0.52 -12.93
C TRP A 75 2.22 -0.55 -12.75
N ILE A 76 2.76 -1.59 -12.11
CA ILE A 76 4.21 -1.75 -11.97
C ILE A 76 4.87 -1.83 -13.35
N LYS A 77 4.25 -2.54 -14.31
CA LYS A 77 4.75 -2.64 -15.69
C LYS A 77 4.66 -1.31 -16.44
N VAL A 78 3.50 -0.66 -16.44
CA VAL A 78 3.28 0.63 -17.12
C VAL A 78 4.27 1.66 -16.63
N LEU A 79 4.43 1.77 -15.31
CA LEU A 79 5.33 2.74 -14.68
C LEU A 79 6.79 2.28 -14.66
N SER A 80 7.09 1.05 -15.10
CA SER A 80 8.44 0.46 -15.03
C SER A 80 9.07 0.61 -13.65
N LEU A 81 8.31 0.27 -12.60
CA LEU A 81 8.75 0.33 -11.21
C LEU A 81 9.39 -1.00 -10.77
N SER A 82 10.14 -0.96 -9.67
CA SER A 82 10.72 -2.16 -9.05
C SER A 82 9.64 -3.17 -8.69
N GLN A 83 9.93 -4.46 -8.95
CA GLN A 83 9.04 -5.56 -8.60
C GLN A 83 9.31 -6.02 -7.16
N PRO A 84 8.31 -6.02 -6.26
CA PRO A 84 8.50 -6.57 -4.92
C PRO A 84 8.61 -8.08 -4.96
N ALA A 85 9.38 -8.66 -4.03
CA ALA A 85 9.36 -10.11 -3.80
C ALA A 85 8.00 -10.60 -3.25
N HIS A 86 7.29 -9.73 -2.53
CA HIS A 86 6.01 -10.04 -1.91
C HIS A 86 4.94 -9.03 -2.31
N LEU A 87 3.85 -9.55 -2.86
CA LEU A 87 2.71 -8.78 -3.32
C LEU A 87 1.43 -9.36 -2.68
N ILE A 88 0.83 -8.60 -1.78
CA ILE A 88 -0.38 -8.97 -1.06
C ILE A 88 -1.51 -8.14 -1.67
N THR A 89 -2.40 -8.80 -2.39
CA THR A 89 -3.50 -8.20 -3.15
C THR A 89 -4.84 -8.51 -2.51
N ALA A 90 -5.93 -7.96 -3.06
CA ALA A 90 -7.28 -8.20 -2.58
C ALA A 90 -7.61 -9.70 -2.41
N GLU A 91 -7.15 -10.53 -3.35
CA GLU A 91 -7.41 -11.96 -3.39
C GLU A 91 -6.68 -12.74 -2.28
N ALA A 92 -5.68 -12.14 -1.63
CA ALA A 92 -4.85 -12.80 -0.63
C ALA A 92 -5.48 -12.84 0.77
N VAL A 93 -6.59 -12.13 0.99
CA VAL A 93 -7.27 -12.02 2.29
C VAL A 93 -8.77 -12.14 2.14
N GLU A 94 -9.44 -12.68 3.17
CA GLU A 94 -10.89 -12.78 3.21
C GLU A 94 -11.56 -11.42 3.48
N ARG A 95 -10.93 -10.58 4.30
CA ARG A 95 -11.41 -9.25 4.69
C ARG A 95 -10.41 -8.19 4.25
N GLY A 96 -10.90 -7.22 3.47
CA GLY A 96 -10.11 -6.07 3.04
C GLY A 96 -9.91 -5.04 4.16
N LYS A 97 -9.05 -4.05 3.89
CA LYS A 97 -8.83 -2.86 4.75
C LYS A 97 -10.20 -2.22 5.09
N PRO A 98 -10.51 -1.88 6.37
CA PRO A 98 -9.58 -1.62 7.46
C PRO A 98 -9.19 -2.85 8.31
N ASP A 99 -9.59 -4.06 7.94
CA ASP A 99 -9.11 -5.28 8.61
C ASP A 99 -7.57 -5.38 8.53
N PRO A 100 -6.85 -5.78 9.59
CA PRO A 100 -5.38 -5.81 9.60
C PRO A 100 -4.77 -6.99 8.82
N ALA A 101 -5.58 -7.98 8.39
CA ALA A 101 -5.09 -9.24 7.82
C ALA A 101 -4.07 -9.06 6.69
N ALA A 102 -4.26 -8.08 5.81
CA ALA A 102 -3.38 -7.86 4.67
C ALA A 102 -1.97 -7.40 5.10
N TYR A 103 -1.86 -6.51 6.09
CA TYR A 103 -0.56 -6.10 6.62
C TYR A 103 0.10 -7.18 7.47
N LEU A 104 -0.67 -7.91 8.27
CA LEU A 104 -0.17 -9.04 9.05
C LEU A 104 0.42 -10.12 8.12
N LEU A 105 -0.27 -10.42 7.02
CA LEU A 105 0.24 -11.32 5.99
C LEU A 105 1.51 -10.77 5.33
N GLY A 106 1.54 -9.47 5.01
CA GLY A 106 2.73 -8.80 4.47
C GLY A 106 3.96 -8.94 5.37
N ALA A 107 3.81 -8.61 6.66
CA ALA A 107 4.89 -8.76 7.65
C ALA A 107 5.34 -10.21 7.79
N SER A 108 4.40 -11.17 7.85
CA SER A 108 4.71 -12.59 7.90
C SER A 108 5.52 -13.06 6.68
N ARG A 109 5.16 -12.61 5.47
CA ARG A 109 5.90 -12.93 4.24
C ARG A 109 7.33 -12.37 4.25
N LEU A 110 7.53 -11.22 4.89
CA LEU A 110 8.85 -10.62 5.10
C LEU A 110 9.65 -11.26 6.24
N GLY A 111 9.07 -12.23 6.98
CA GLY A 111 9.70 -12.82 8.15
C GLY A 111 9.77 -11.87 9.36
N LEU A 112 8.94 -10.82 9.38
CA LEU A 112 8.91 -9.81 10.43
C LEU A 112 7.76 -10.08 11.41
N PRO A 113 7.97 -9.96 12.73
CA PRO A 113 6.88 -9.93 13.68
C PRO A 113 6.04 -8.65 13.46
N PRO A 114 4.71 -8.71 13.64
CA PRO A 114 3.89 -7.49 13.61
C PRO A 114 4.27 -6.59 14.78
N GLY A 115 4.24 -5.28 14.56
CA GLY A 115 4.53 -4.30 15.60
C GLY A 115 5.10 -3.00 15.08
N PRO A 116 5.51 -2.09 15.99
CA PRO A 116 5.90 -0.74 15.64
C PRO A 116 7.21 -0.68 14.85
N GLU A 117 7.98 -1.76 14.74
CA GLU A 117 9.20 -1.80 13.92
C GLU A 117 8.92 -2.00 12.42
N VAL A 118 7.67 -2.30 12.05
CA VAL A 118 7.22 -2.31 10.65
C VAL A 118 6.65 -0.95 10.30
N LEU A 119 7.16 -0.36 9.21
CA LEU A 119 6.71 0.92 8.68
C LEU A 119 5.79 0.70 7.47
N VAL A 120 4.58 1.23 7.53
CA VAL A 120 3.60 1.26 6.45
C VAL A 120 3.59 2.64 5.81
N LEU A 121 3.61 2.69 4.48
CA LEU A 121 3.41 3.89 3.67
C LEU A 121 2.03 3.75 3.02
N GLU A 122 1.11 4.67 3.31
CA GLU A 122 -0.30 4.55 2.92
C GLU A 122 -0.89 5.89 2.52
N ASP A 123 -1.91 5.89 1.65
CA ASP A 123 -2.59 7.11 1.20
C ASP A 123 -4.11 7.06 1.44
N SER A 124 -4.64 5.97 1.98
CA SER A 124 -6.07 5.76 2.21
C SER A 124 -6.43 5.71 3.70
N PRO A 125 -7.55 6.31 4.15
CA PRO A 125 -8.02 6.19 5.52
C PRO A 125 -8.25 4.73 5.98
N SER A 126 -8.75 3.85 5.11
CA SER A 126 -8.94 2.43 5.41
C SER A 126 -7.62 1.70 5.58
N GLY A 127 -6.62 1.97 4.72
CA GLY A 127 -5.28 1.41 4.83
C GLY A 127 -4.53 1.89 6.05
N ILE A 128 -4.64 3.18 6.40
CA ILE A 128 -4.08 3.70 7.64
C ILE A 128 -4.65 2.94 8.84
N ARG A 129 -5.97 2.82 8.94
CA ARG A 129 -6.61 2.09 10.05
C ARG A 129 -6.19 0.63 10.09
N SER A 130 -6.05 -0.03 8.94
CA SER A 130 -5.57 -1.42 8.84
C SER A 130 -4.12 -1.57 9.34
N GLY A 131 -3.22 -0.68 8.94
CA GLY A 131 -1.83 -0.68 9.42
C GLY A 131 -1.74 -0.43 10.92
N LYS A 132 -2.54 0.51 11.45
CA LYS A 132 -2.62 0.76 12.90
C LYS A 132 -3.20 -0.43 13.67
N ALA A 133 -4.26 -1.06 13.14
CA ALA A 133 -4.85 -2.27 13.72
C ALA A 133 -3.88 -3.46 13.72
N ALA A 134 -2.93 -3.50 12.77
CA ALA A 134 -1.84 -4.46 12.74
C ALA A 134 -0.67 -4.11 13.69
N GLY A 135 -0.79 -3.04 14.49
CA GLY A 135 0.23 -2.60 15.44
C GLY A 135 1.42 -1.87 14.82
N MET A 136 1.34 -1.46 13.56
CA MET A 136 2.45 -0.89 12.80
C MET A 136 2.53 0.63 12.91
N ARG A 137 3.71 1.19 12.58
CA ARG A 137 3.85 2.63 12.33
C ARG A 137 3.39 2.95 10.92
N VAL A 138 2.65 4.04 10.75
CA VAL A 138 2.06 4.45 9.48
C VAL A 138 2.45 5.88 9.14
N VAL A 139 3.01 6.07 7.95
CA VAL A 139 3.19 7.37 7.31
C VAL A 139 2.12 7.51 6.24
N ALA A 140 1.23 8.49 6.42
CA ALA A 140 0.20 8.82 5.45
C ALA A 140 0.75 9.76 4.35
N LEU A 141 0.47 9.45 3.09
CA LEU A 141 0.77 10.27 1.92
C LEU A 141 -0.50 11.04 1.52
N ALA A 142 -0.44 12.37 1.52
CA ALA A 142 -1.54 13.25 1.12
C ALA A 142 -1.68 13.36 -0.41
N THR A 143 -1.79 12.22 -1.09
CA THR A 143 -1.87 12.10 -2.56
C THR A 143 -3.29 11.87 -3.06
N SER A 144 -4.09 11.08 -2.34
CA SER A 144 -5.43 10.65 -2.78
C SER A 144 -6.57 11.24 -1.94
N HIS A 145 -6.30 11.53 -0.68
CA HIS A 145 -7.25 12.01 0.32
C HIS A 145 -6.79 13.31 0.94
N ASP A 146 -7.73 14.10 1.47
CA ASP A 146 -7.36 15.34 2.14
C ASP A 146 -6.71 15.08 3.51
N VAL A 147 -5.97 16.08 4.00
CA VAL A 147 -5.21 15.93 5.26
C VAL A 147 -6.12 15.71 6.46
N ALA A 148 -7.36 16.20 6.46
CA ALA A 148 -8.28 16.03 7.57
C ALA A 148 -8.81 14.58 7.64
N GLU A 149 -9.16 13.99 6.49
CA GLU A 149 -9.53 12.57 6.39
C GLU A 149 -8.38 11.65 6.85
N LEU A 150 -7.16 11.95 6.41
CA LEU A 150 -5.97 11.20 6.82
C LEU A 150 -5.71 11.34 8.32
N LEU A 151 -5.82 12.55 8.87
CA LEU A 151 -5.63 12.79 10.30
C LEU A 151 -6.65 12.02 11.15
N ALA A 152 -7.91 12.00 10.72
CA ALA A 152 -8.97 11.25 11.41
C ALA A 152 -8.72 9.73 11.42
N ALA A 153 -7.97 9.20 10.44
CA ALA A 153 -7.58 7.80 10.41
C ALA A 153 -6.46 7.43 11.40
N GLY A 154 -5.78 8.42 11.98
CA GLY A 154 -4.79 8.24 13.06
C GLY A 154 -3.40 7.72 12.67
N PRO A 155 -2.77 8.18 11.56
CA PRO A 155 -1.39 7.83 11.23
C PRO A 155 -0.41 8.46 12.22
N ASP A 156 0.85 8.00 12.21
CA ASP A 156 1.91 8.56 13.05
C ASP A 156 2.50 9.84 12.43
N TRP A 157 2.56 9.90 11.09
CA TRP A 157 2.98 11.07 10.31
C TRP A 157 2.09 11.27 9.09
N ILE A 158 1.94 12.52 8.66
CA ILE A 158 1.34 12.86 7.36
C ILE A 158 2.37 13.66 6.57
N VAL A 159 2.64 13.23 5.34
CA VAL A 159 3.55 13.89 4.40
C VAL A 159 2.85 14.14 3.07
N ARG A 160 3.38 15.03 2.25
CA ARG A 160 2.79 15.32 0.93
C ARG A 160 2.87 14.13 -0.02
N ASP A 161 4.06 13.54 -0.12
CA ASP A 161 4.38 12.43 -1.02
C ASP A 161 5.68 11.74 -0.58
N MET A 162 6.17 10.81 -1.40
CA MET A 162 7.30 9.96 -1.05
C MET A 162 8.64 10.71 -0.95
N ARG A 163 8.77 11.95 -1.47
CA ARG A 163 10.01 12.74 -1.31
C ARG A 163 10.33 13.06 0.15
N SER A 164 9.32 13.00 1.01
CA SER A 164 9.44 13.23 2.45
C SER A 164 9.94 12.01 3.23
N VAL A 165 10.09 10.84 2.59
CA VAL A 165 10.54 9.59 3.23
C VAL A 165 11.90 9.21 2.66
N ARG A 166 12.93 9.14 3.52
CA ARG A 166 14.30 8.82 3.09
C ARG A 166 14.87 7.65 3.87
N LEU A 167 15.39 6.67 3.14
CA LEU A 167 16.23 5.62 3.70
C LEU A 167 17.63 6.19 4.00
N ASP A 168 18.01 6.21 5.27
CA ASP A 168 19.31 6.71 5.74
C ASP A 168 20.35 5.60 5.94
N GLY A 169 19.91 4.36 6.08
CA GLY A 169 20.81 3.22 6.18
C GLY A 169 20.10 1.90 6.44
N TRP A 170 20.84 0.81 6.20
CA TRP A 170 20.43 -0.56 6.44
C TRP A 170 21.50 -1.27 7.24
N ASP A 171 21.10 -1.93 8.32
CA ASP A 171 21.95 -2.86 9.04
C ASP A 171 21.47 -4.30 8.76
N ALA A 172 22.21 -4.99 7.91
CA ALA A 172 21.90 -6.37 7.52
C ALA A 172 22.03 -7.37 8.67
N ALA A 173 22.85 -7.08 9.70
CA ALA A 173 23.02 -7.98 10.84
C ALA A 173 21.81 -7.93 11.78
N SER A 174 21.24 -6.73 12.00
CA SER A 174 20.04 -6.57 12.83
C SER A 174 18.73 -6.63 12.04
N GLY A 175 18.78 -6.55 10.71
CA GLY A 175 17.60 -6.49 9.86
C GLY A 175 16.83 -5.18 10.00
N ARG A 176 17.49 -4.08 10.39
CA ARG A 176 16.85 -2.78 10.66
C ARG A 176 17.23 -1.72 9.66
N ALA A 177 16.21 -1.03 9.13
CA ALA A 177 16.37 0.17 8.33
C ALA A 177 16.25 1.43 9.21
N ARG A 178 17.07 2.44 8.92
CA ARG A 178 16.91 3.79 9.47
C ARG A 178 16.23 4.65 8.42
N VAL A 179 15.08 5.21 8.77
CA VAL A 179 14.27 6.06 7.88
C VAL A 179 14.09 7.42 8.52
N SER A 180 14.34 8.50 7.78
CA SER A 180 13.94 9.85 8.17
C SER A 180 12.67 10.27 7.45
N ILE A 181 11.79 10.93 8.20
CA ILE A 181 10.58 11.58 7.69
C ILE A 181 10.81 13.07 7.78
N ARG A 182 10.72 13.77 6.65
CA ARG A 182 10.98 15.20 6.49
C ARG A 182 9.69 15.93 6.16
N ASP A 183 9.64 17.23 6.40
CA ASP A 183 8.56 18.12 5.96
C ASP A 183 7.14 17.60 6.30
N ALA A 184 7.01 16.96 7.47
CA ALA A 184 5.75 16.39 7.91
C ALA A 184 4.71 17.49 8.07
N LEU A 185 3.58 17.35 7.37
CA LEU A 185 2.43 18.24 7.51
C LEU A 185 1.87 18.16 8.93
N ARG A 186 1.94 16.98 9.55
CA ARG A 186 1.62 16.71 10.95
C ARG A 186 2.43 15.52 11.49
N ARG A 187 2.69 15.55 12.79
CA ARG A 187 3.21 14.44 13.60
C ARG A 187 2.29 14.25 14.81
N ARG A 188 1.98 13.00 15.13
CA ARG A 188 1.22 12.64 16.34
C ARG A 188 2.14 12.51 17.57
#